data_AF-S6A809-F1
#
_entry.id   AF-S6A809-F1
#
_cell.length_a   1.000
_cell.length_b   1.000
_cell.length_c   1.000
_cell.angle_alpha   90.00
_cell.angle_beta   90.00
_cell.angle_gamma   90.00
#
_symmetry.space_group_name_H-M   'P 1'
#
loop_
_entity.id
_entity.type
_entity.pdbx_description
1 polymer ?
#
loop_
_entity_poly.entity_id
_entity_poly.type
_entity_poly.pdbx_seq_one_letter_code
_entity_poly.pdbx_strand_id
1 'polypeptide(L)'
;MNGKIKNYVDLLFEGVPRSQKAIELRNEILSNLNDKFEAFLKEGKTEHEAYGFAIAELGEVDELIKTVLPNKEIIEKIDKERKRRGLITAFSIGSYICAPAVLIFLSAFGYDTAGVVALLTISAVATSALVYSGMSTPTEVIPYFKNSAKFRDKNDYVPNKDDVSNKDYFFYSLQRFYWLLITVIYLAVSFLTHAWHISWLIFMSGAAIWQGIKLIIIFFNDKKENIR
;
A
#
# COMPACT_ATOMS: atom_id res chain seq x y z
N MET A 1 6.18 -4.82 -25.09
CA MET A 1 7.05 -4.03 -24.19
C MET A 1 8.39 -4.74 -24.07
N ASN A 2 9.48 -4.12 -24.52
CA ASN A 2 10.81 -4.76 -24.51
C ASN A 2 11.41 -4.77 -23.09
N GLY A 3 11.78 -5.95 -22.59
CA GLY A 3 12.37 -6.12 -21.25
C GLY A 3 13.71 -5.40 -21.07
N LYS A 4 14.50 -5.21 -22.13
CA LYS A 4 15.80 -4.52 -22.07
C LYS A 4 15.65 -3.03 -21.80
N ILE A 5 14.71 -2.37 -22.49
CA ILE A 5 14.39 -0.95 -22.30
C ILE A 5 13.86 -0.71 -20.90
N LYS A 6 12.94 -1.56 -20.45
CA LYS A 6 12.41 -1.49 -19.09
C LYS A 6 13.54 -1.58 -18.05
N ASN A 7 14.45 -2.53 -18.19
CA ASN A 7 15.59 -2.69 -17.28
C ASN A 7 16.51 -1.46 -17.29
N TYR A 8 16.79 -0.88 -18.46
CA TYR A 8 17.60 0.35 -18.56
C TYR A 8 16.95 1.52 -17.82
N VAL A 9 15.66 1.76 -18.06
CA VAL A 9 14.91 2.82 -17.37
C VAL A 9 14.85 2.54 -15.86
N ASP A 10 14.70 1.29 -15.45
CA ASP A 10 14.69 0.93 -14.02
C ASP A 10 16.05 1.20 -13.36
N LEU A 11 17.16 0.96 -14.06
CA LEU A 11 18.51 1.30 -13.60
C LEU A 11 18.75 2.81 -13.54
N LEU A 12 18.27 3.58 -14.53
CA LEU A 12 18.37 5.04 -14.53
C LEU A 12 17.69 5.68 -13.32
N PHE A 13 16.56 5.13 -12.90
CA PHE A 13 15.81 5.60 -11.74
C PHE A 13 16.22 4.89 -10.43
N GLU A 14 17.32 4.14 -10.44
CA GLU A 14 17.86 3.50 -9.24
C GLU A 14 18.31 4.57 -8.24
N GLY A 15 17.79 4.50 -7.00
CA GLY A 15 18.06 5.52 -5.97
C GLY A 15 17.26 6.82 -6.10
N VAL A 16 16.49 7.02 -7.18
CA VAL A 16 15.58 8.16 -7.30
C VAL A 16 14.36 7.92 -6.41
N PRO A 17 14.02 8.83 -5.49
CA PRO A 17 12.81 8.72 -4.69
C PRO A 17 11.58 8.59 -5.61
N ARG A 18 10.76 7.56 -5.39
CA ARG A 18 9.53 7.31 -6.16
C ARG A 18 8.45 8.34 -5.79
N SER A 19 8.64 9.59 -6.19
CA SER A 19 7.65 10.65 -6.16
C SER A 19 6.71 10.51 -7.36
N GLN A 20 5.54 11.16 -7.32
CA GLN A 20 4.62 11.16 -8.46
C GLN A 20 5.29 11.71 -9.72
N LYS A 21 6.03 12.82 -9.58
CA LYS A 21 6.83 13.42 -10.66
C LYS A 21 7.88 12.47 -11.22
N ALA A 22 8.57 11.72 -10.35
CA ALA A 22 9.57 10.74 -10.79
C ALA A 22 8.92 9.55 -11.53
N ILE A 23 7.72 9.12 -11.12
CA ILE A 23 6.97 8.06 -11.80
C ILE A 23 6.47 8.52 -13.18
N GLU A 24 5.95 9.74 -13.27
CA GLU A 24 5.52 10.35 -14.53
C GLU A 24 6.69 10.45 -15.51
N LEU A 25 7.81 11.03 -15.07
CA LEU A 25 9.02 11.14 -15.89
C LEU A 25 9.54 9.76 -16.30
N ARG A 26 9.56 8.78 -15.39
CA ARG A 26 9.97 7.40 -15.72
C ARG A 26 9.09 6.80 -16.82
N ASN A 27 7.78 6.97 -16.72
CA ASN A 27 6.84 6.42 -17.69
C ASN A 27 6.95 7.13 -19.05
N GLU A 28 7.16 8.45 -19.04
CA GLU A 28 7.39 9.25 -20.24
C GLU A 28 8.67 8.79 -20.97
N ILE A 29 9.78 8.66 -20.24
CA ILE A 29 11.05 8.16 -20.78
C ILE A 29 10.88 6.73 -21.31
N LEU A 30 10.19 5.86 -20.58
CA LEU A 30 9.95 4.47 -21.00
C LEU A 30 9.12 4.40 -22.28
N SER A 31 8.05 5.20 -22.37
CA SER A 31 7.21 5.26 -23.57
C SER A 31 8.01 5.76 -24.76
N ASN A 32 8.70 6.89 -24.60
CA ASN A 32 9.48 7.50 -25.68
C ASN A 32 10.58 6.54 -26.18
N LEU A 33 11.32 5.89 -25.27
CA LEU A 33 12.30 4.87 -25.64
C LEU A 33 11.68 3.70 -26.40
N ASN A 34 10.53 3.20 -25.95
CA ASN A 34 9.87 2.07 -26.60
C ASN A 34 9.39 2.46 -28.01
N ASP A 35 8.82 3.66 -28.17
CA ASP A 35 8.37 4.17 -29.46
C ASP A 35 9.53 4.34 -30.45
N LYS A 36 10.66 4.91 -30.00
CA LYS A 36 11.88 5.05 -30.81
C LYS A 36 12.48 3.72 -31.19
N PHE A 37 12.55 2.80 -30.23
CA PHE A 37 13.04 1.45 -30.48
C PHE A 37 12.19 0.71 -31.52
N GLU A 38 10.86 0.79 -31.41
CA GLU A 38 9.95 0.18 -32.40
C GLU A 38 10.07 0.84 -33.78
N ALA A 39 10.31 2.15 -33.84
CA ALA A 39 10.57 2.83 -35.12
C ALA A 39 11.85 2.31 -35.78
N PHE A 40 12.94 2.14 -35.04
CA PHE A 40 14.19 1.61 -35.58
C PHE A 40 14.09 0.14 -36.01
N LEU A 41 13.28 -0.68 -35.34
CA LEU A 41 12.99 -2.03 -35.80
C LEU A 41 12.23 -2.03 -37.14
N LYS A 42 11.28 -1.09 -37.33
CA LYS A 42 10.55 -0.93 -38.60
C LYS A 42 11.44 -0.44 -39.74
N GLU A 43 12.49 0.31 -39.44
CA GLU A 43 13.53 0.71 -40.40
C GLU A 43 14.47 -0.44 -40.80
N GLY A 44 14.28 -1.64 -40.22
CA GLY A 44 15.09 -2.82 -40.54
C GLY A 44 16.40 -2.91 -39.75
N LYS A 45 16.59 -2.09 -38.71
CA LYS A 45 17.76 -2.19 -37.83
C LYS A 45 17.67 -3.43 -36.95
N THR A 46 18.82 -3.97 -36.56
CA THR A 46 18.87 -5.08 -35.61
C THR A 46 18.44 -4.63 -34.21
N GLU A 47 18.00 -5.57 -33.37
CA GLU A 47 17.56 -5.26 -32.00
C GLU A 47 18.64 -4.55 -31.17
N HIS A 48 19.91 -4.93 -31.36
CA HIS A 48 21.05 -4.32 -30.67
C HIS A 48 21.33 -2.89 -31.15
N GLU A 49 21.24 -2.63 -32.46
CA GLU A 49 21.42 -1.30 -33.03
C GLU A 49 20.27 -0.37 -32.65
N ALA A 50 19.02 -0.84 -32.78
CA ALA A 50 17.83 -0.09 -32.42
C ALA A 50 17.87 0.36 -30.95
N TYR A 51 18.33 -0.50 -30.05
CA TYR A 51 18.51 -0.16 -28.64
C TYR A 51 19.56 0.94 -28.42
N GLY A 52 20.74 0.81 -29.05
CA GLY A 52 21.80 1.81 -28.94
C GLY A 52 21.37 3.18 -29.49
N PHE A 53 20.68 3.21 -30.65
CA PHE A 53 20.18 4.43 -31.25
C PHE A 53 19.09 5.11 -30.40
N ALA A 54 18.16 4.33 -29.84
CA ALA A 54 17.11 4.87 -28.98
C ALA A 54 17.67 5.55 -27.71
N ILE A 55 18.71 4.97 -27.11
CA ILE A 55 19.36 5.59 -25.93
C ILE A 55 20.14 6.85 -26.31
N ALA A 56 20.85 6.85 -27.44
CA ALA A 56 21.61 8.02 -27.87
C ALA A 56 20.71 9.24 -28.14
N GLU A 57 19.49 9.02 -28.63
CA GLU A 57 18.52 10.09 -28.92
C GLU A 57 17.87 10.69 -27.65
N LEU A 58 17.91 9.97 -26.53
CA LEU A 58 17.39 10.44 -25.24
C LEU A 58 18.23 11.58 -24.66
N GLY A 59 19.51 11.68 -25.01
CA GLY A 59 20.41 12.74 -24.56
C GLY A 59 20.70 12.71 -23.04
N GLU A 60 20.70 13.88 -22.41
CA GLU A 60 21.10 14.07 -20.99
C GLU A 60 19.97 13.72 -20.01
N VAL A 61 19.69 12.42 -19.88
CA VAL A 61 18.65 11.90 -18.97
C VAL A 61 18.92 12.26 -17.49
N ASP A 62 20.20 12.40 -17.12
CA ASP A 62 20.60 12.80 -15.77
C ASP A 62 20.11 14.20 -15.38
N GLU A 63 20.00 15.13 -16.33
CA GLU A 63 19.48 16.48 -16.08
C GLU A 63 17.98 16.44 -15.81
N LEU A 64 17.24 15.66 -16.61
CA LEU A 64 15.81 15.41 -16.39
C LEU A 64 15.56 14.77 -15.02
N ILE A 65 16.37 13.80 -14.61
CA ILE A 65 16.26 13.14 -13.31
C ILE A 65 16.52 14.14 -12.16
N LYS A 66 17.46 15.07 -12.31
CA LYS A 66 17.72 16.11 -11.30
C LYS A 66 16.50 16.99 -11.03
N THR A 67 15.63 17.22 -12.01
CA THR A 67 14.41 18.03 -11.83
C THR A 67 13.36 17.37 -10.93
N VAL A 68 13.37 16.03 -10.83
CA VAL A 68 12.41 15.27 -10.02
C VAL A 68 12.95 14.86 -8.64
N LEU A 69 14.26 15.02 -8.42
CA LEU A 69 14.87 14.82 -7.11
C LEU A 69 14.31 15.85 -6.11
N PRO A 70 13.86 15.41 -4.93
CA PRO A 70 13.45 16.34 -3.89
C PRO A 70 14.62 17.24 -3.51
N ASN A 71 14.36 18.55 -3.42
CA ASN A 71 15.35 19.47 -2.88
C ASN A 71 15.68 19.12 -1.42
N LYS A 72 16.81 19.60 -0.92
CA LYS A 72 17.27 19.32 0.45
C LYS A 72 16.22 19.68 1.51
N GLU A 73 15.43 20.74 1.28
CA GLU A 73 14.37 21.18 2.18
C GLU A 73 13.21 20.17 2.28
N ILE A 74 12.81 19.56 1.16
CA ILE A 74 11.77 18.52 1.13
C ILE A 74 12.26 17.26 1.85
N ILE A 75 13.53 16.87 1.66
CA ILE A 75 14.12 15.71 2.36
C ILE A 75 14.07 15.93 3.89
N GLU A 76 14.45 17.12 4.35
CA GLU A 76 14.40 17.46 5.77
C GLU A 76 12.96 17.45 6.33
N LYS A 77 11.99 18.00 5.57
CA LYS A 77 10.56 17.91 5.92
C LYS A 77 10.08 16.47 6.01
N ILE A 78 10.49 15.60 5.08
CA ILE A 78 10.13 14.16 5.08
C ILE A 78 10.66 13.49 6.34
N ASP A 79 11.94 13.69 6.69
CA ASP A 79 12.54 13.05 7.86
C ASP A 79 11.93 13.55 9.17
N LYS A 80 11.64 14.86 9.25
CA LYS A 80 10.96 15.46 10.41
C LYS A 80 9.56 14.88 10.60
N GLU A 81 8.76 14.80 9.53
CA GLU A 81 7.43 14.20 9.58
C GLU A 81 7.50 12.70 9.86
N ARG A 82 8.49 11.98 9.31
CA ARG A 82 8.69 10.55 9.59
C ARG A 82 8.89 10.30 11.09
N LYS A 83 9.76 11.08 11.73
CA LYS A 83 10.02 10.98 13.18
C LYS A 83 8.78 11.33 13.99
N ARG A 84 8.12 12.46 13.67
CA ARG A 84 6.89 12.89 14.35
C ARG A 84 5.79 11.82 14.27
N ARG A 85 5.53 11.29 13.07
CA ARG A 85 4.54 10.22 12.87
C ARG A 85 4.91 8.95 13.61
N GLY A 86 6.18 8.53 13.53
CA GLY A 86 6.67 7.35 14.24
C GLY A 86 6.45 7.46 15.75
N LEU A 87 6.74 8.62 16.33
CA LEU A 87 6.52 8.90 17.75
C LEU A 87 5.03 8.88 18.12
N ILE A 88 4.17 9.56 17.36
CA ILE A 88 2.72 9.58 17.65
C ILE A 88 2.14 8.16 17.53
N THR A 89 2.52 7.42 16.48
CA THR A 89 2.06 6.05 16.28
C THR A 89 2.52 5.13 17.41
N ALA A 90 3.78 5.23 17.82
CA ALA A 90 4.31 4.45 18.94
C ALA A 90 3.60 4.79 20.26
N PHE A 91 3.37 6.08 20.53
CA PHE A 91 2.65 6.54 21.72
C PHE A 91 1.20 6.05 21.75
N SER A 92 0.49 6.14 20.63
CA SER A 92 -0.89 5.65 20.53
C SER A 92 -0.97 4.14 20.71
N ILE A 93 -0.08 3.37 20.08
CA ILE A 93 -0.03 1.91 20.24
C ILE A 93 0.31 1.54 21.68
N GLY A 94 1.30 2.20 22.29
CA GLY A 94 1.65 2.01 23.71
C GLY A 94 0.46 2.29 24.63
N SER A 95 -0.30 3.36 24.35
CA SER A 95 -1.50 3.72 25.10
C SER A 95 -2.58 2.63 25.04
N TYR A 96 -2.79 1.99 23.88
CA TYR A 96 -3.73 0.86 23.77
C TYR A 96 -3.29 -0.37 24.57
N ILE A 97 -1.98 -0.62 24.66
CA ILE A 97 -1.45 -1.73 25.46
C ILE A 97 -1.59 -1.44 26.95
N CYS A 98 -1.37 -0.20 27.38
CA CYS A 98 -1.49 0.21 28.77
C CYS A 98 -2.94 0.35 29.24
N ALA A 99 -3.90 0.68 28.35
CA ALA A 99 -5.29 0.95 28.75
C ALA A 99 -5.98 -0.23 29.48
N PRO A 100 -5.85 -1.50 29.04
CA PRO A 100 -6.35 -2.65 29.81
C PRO A 100 -5.66 -2.83 31.16
N ALA A 101 -4.36 -2.53 31.27
CA ALA A 101 -3.63 -2.64 32.53
C ALA A 101 -4.15 -1.64 33.57
N VAL A 102 -4.50 -0.43 33.15
CA VAL A 102 -5.16 0.59 33.99
C VAL A 102 -6.53 0.10 34.46
N LEU A 103 -7.32 -0.53 33.59
CA LEU A 103 -8.61 -1.12 33.97
C LEU A 103 -8.45 -2.21 35.03
N ILE A 104 -7.52 -3.16 34.83
CA ILE A 104 -7.26 -4.26 35.77
C ILE A 104 -6.80 -3.70 37.12
N PHE A 105 -5.93 -2.69 37.09
CA PHE A 105 -5.44 -2.03 38.30
C PHE A 105 -6.57 -1.35 39.08
N LEU A 106 -7.42 -0.54 38.43
CA LEU A 106 -8.54 0.12 39.10
C LEU A 106 -9.61 -0.87 39.60
N SER A 107 -9.84 -1.94 38.85
CA SER A 107 -10.77 -3.01 39.25
C SER A 107 -10.31 -3.72 40.53
N ALA A 108 -8.99 -3.89 40.72
CA ALA A 108 -8.44 -4.47 41.96
C ALA A 108 -8.74 -3.64 43.23
N PHE A 109 -9.05 -2.34 43.08
CA PHE A 109 -9.46 -1.46 44.18
C PHE A 109 -10.99 -1.27 44.26
N GLY A 110 -11.78 -2.00 43.46
CA GLY A 110 -13.24 -1.91 43.42
C GLY A 110 -13.79 -0.74 42.59
N TYR A 111 -12.96 -0.10 41.77
CA TYR A 111 -13.35 1.03 40.92
C TYR A 111 -13.64 0.59 39.47
N ASP A 112 -14.47 -0.43 39.27
CA ASP A 112 -14.70 -1.05 37.96
C ASP A 112 -15.24 -0.06 36.92
N THR A 113 -16.26 0.73 37.29
CA THR A 113 -16.86 1.71 36.38
C THR A 113 -15.87 2.80 35.99
N ALA A 114 -15.07 3.28 36.94
CA ALA A 114 -14.04 4.27 36.67
C ALA A 114 -12.91 3.69 35.80
N GLY A 115 -12.55 2.41 35.98
CA GLY A 115 -11.60 1.68 35.15
C GLY A 115 -12.05 1.59 33.69
N VAL A 116 -13.33 1.29 33.45
CA VAL A 116 -13.91 1.28 32.09
C VAL A 116 -13.89 2.68 31.46
N VAL A 117 -14.28 3.72 32.21
CA VAL A 117 -14.24 5.11 31.72
C VAL A 117 -12.80 5.54 31.39
N ALA A 118 -11.82 5.18 32.23
CA ALA A 118 -10.40 5.45 31.98
C ALA A 118 -9.91 4.72 30.70
N LEU A 119 -10.29 3.45 30.51
CA LEU A 119 -9.93 2.70 29.30
C LEU A 119 -10.48 3.37 28.04
N LEU A 120 -11.76 3.76 28.06
CA LEU A 120 -12.42 4.37 26.90
C LEU A 120 -11.83 5.75 26.58
N THR A 121 -11.53 6.56 27.59
CA THR A 121 -10.92 7.89 27.40
C THR A 121 -9.50 7.78 26.86
N ILE A 122 -8.66 6.89 27.40
CA ILE A 122 -7.31 6.64 26.86
C ILE A 122 -7.39 6.14 25.42
N SER A 123 -8.31 5.22 25.13
CA SER A 123 -8.50 4.69 23.77
C SER A 123 -8.97 5.76 22.80
N ALA A 124 -9.87 6.66 23.23
CA ALA A 124 -10.34 7.77 22.42
C ALA A 124 -9.19 8.74 22.08
N VAL A 125 -8.40 9.15 23.08
CA VAL A 125 -7.23 10.04 22.88
C VAL A 125 -6.19 9.39 21.96
N ALA A 126 -5.89 8.11 22.16
CA ALA A 126 -4.95 7.36 21.33
C ALA A 126 -5.42 7.29 19.87
N THR A 127 -6.72 7.07 19.65
CA THR A 127 -7.33 7.01 18.30
C THR A 127 -7.29 8.38 17.64
N SER A 128 -7.69 9.44 18.36
CA SER A 128 -7.63 10.81 17.85
C SER A 128 -6.21 11.22 17.46
N ALA A 129 -5.21 10.84 18.24
CA ALA A 129 -3.81 11.11 17.92
C ALA A 129 -3.34 10.37 16.64
N LEU A 130 -3.74 9.11 16.45
CA LEU A 130 -3.44 8.36 15.21
C LEU A 130 -4.10 9.01 13.99
N VAL A 131 -5.39 9.34 14.09
CA VAL A 131 -6.14 9.97 13.01
C VAL A 131 -5.54 11.32 12.66
N TYR A 132 -5.18 12.12 13.68
CA TYR A 132 -4.53 13.41 13.48
C TYR A 132 -3.15 13.29 12.83
N SER A 133 -2.33 12.31 13.24
CA SER A 133 -1.04 12.00 12.59
C SER A 133 -1.21 11.60 11.12
N GLY A 134 -2.32 10.92 10.81
CA GLY A 134 -2.76 10.61 9.45
C GLY A 134 -3.10 11.87 8.64
N MET A 135 -4.02 12.68 9.15
CA MET A 135 -4.59 13.84 8.44
C MET A 135 -3.63 15.04 8.34
N SER A 136 -2.76 15.25 9.33
CA SER A 136 -1.88 16.42 9.41
C SER A 136 -0.63 16.32 8.53
N THR A 137 -0.46 15.26 7.73
CA THR A 137 0.70 15.22 6.82
C THR A 137 0.58 16.21 5.68
N PRO A 138 1.62 17.06 5.47
CA PRO A 138 1.65 17.96 4.33
C PRO A 138 1.55 17.22 3.01
N THR A 139 0.73 17.71 2.08
CA THR A 139 0.52 17.11 0.75
C THR A 139 1.83 16.91 -0.02
N GLU A 140 2.81 17.80 0.18
CA GLU A 140 4.14 17.76 -0.41
C GLU A 140 4.92 16.47 -0.08
N VAL A 141 4.73 15.91 1.12
CA VAL A 141 5.51 14.75 1.60
C VAL A 141 4.75 13.42 1.47
N ILE A 142 3.42 13.46 1.27
CA ILE A 142 2.56 12.26 1.11
C ILE A 142 3.08 11.26 0.06
N PRO A 143 3.54 11.68 -1.14
CA PRO A 143 4.00 10.75 -2.17
C PRO A 143 5.16 9.85 -1.70
N TYR A 144 6.02 10.38 -0.82
CA TYR A 144 7.18 9.68 -0.29
C TYR A 144 6.81 8.67 0.80
N PHE A 145 5.75 8.93 1.58
CA PHE A 145 5.24 8.00 2.58
C PHE A 145 4.36 6.89 1.99
N LYS A 146 3.49 7.24 1.04
CA LYS A 146 2.49 6.33 0.44
C LYS A 146 3.16 5.17 -0.29
N ASN A 147 4.27 5.41 -0.98
CA ASN A 147 4.99 4.37 -1.69
C ASN A 147 5.78 3.44 -0.76
N SER A 148 6.26 3.90 0.40
CA SER A 148 6.87 3.00 1.41
C SER A 148 5.90 1.96 1.97
N ALA A 149 4.61 2.32 2.11
CA ALA A 149 3.56 1.39 2.54
C ALA A 149 3.14 0.42 1.42
N LYS A 150 3.13 0.87 0.16
CA LYS A 150 2.81 0.04 -1.02
C LYS A 150 3.82 -1.10 -1.25
N PHE A 151 5.01 -1.05 -0.65
CA PHE A 151 5.99 -2.14 -0.64
C PHE A 151 6.04 -2.94 0.68
N ARG A 152 5.46 -2.42 1.77
CA ARG A 152 5.41 -3.14 3.06
C ARG A 152 4.24 -4.13 3.12
N ASP A 153 3.25 -3.97 2.26
CA ASP A 153 2.19 -4.94 2.05
C ASP A 153 2.22 -5.46 0.61
N LYS A 154 2.92 -6.57 0.40
CA LYS A 154 2.93 -7.32 -0.88
C LYS A 154 1.52 -7.82 -1.26
N ASN A 155 0.51 -7.71 -0.39
CA ASN A 155 -0.86 -8.11 -0.69
C ASN A 155 -1.78 -6.96 -1.17
N ASP A 156 -1.34 -5.70 -1.10
CA ASP A 156 -2.15 -4.53 -1.47
C ASP A 156 -1.62 -3.84 -2.74
N TYR A 157 -1.26 -4.64 -3.73
CA TYR A 157 -1.06 -4.16 -5.10
C TYR A 157 -2.38 -3.60 -5.64
N VAL A 158 -2.67 -2.31 -5.38
CA VAL A 158 -3.71 -1.59 -6.09
C VAL A 158 -3.17 -1.32 -7.50
N PRO A 159 -3.65 -2.05 -8.52
CA PRO A 159 -3.15 -1.93 -9.87
C PRO A 159 -3.62 -0.60 -10.47
N ASN A 160 -2.78 0.01 -11.31
CA ASN A 160 -3.09 1.30 -11.94
C ASN A 160 -4.36 1.17 -12.79
N LYS A 161 -5.26 2.17 -12.80
CA LYS A 161 -6.60 2.08 -13.41
C LYS A 161 -6.62 1.61 -14.87
N ASP A 162 -5.50 1.82 -15.55
CA ASP A 162 -5.35 1.61 -16.98
C ASP A 162 -4.72 0.24 -17.32
N ASP A 163 -4.19 -0.48 -16.32
CA ASP A 163 -3.43 -1.74 -16.48
C ASP A 163 -4.16 -2.98 -15.91
N VAL A 164 -5.41 -2.84 -15.47
CA VAL A 164 -6.12 -3.91 -14.76
C VAL A 164 -7.16 -4.56 -15.65
N SER A 165 -7.06 -5.88 -15.79
CA SER A 165 -8.19 -6.70 -16.21
C SER A 165 -9.40 -6.41 -15.32
N ASN A 166 -10.59 -6.19 -15.91
CA ASN A 166 -11.85 -6.02 -15.17
C ASN A 166 -12.07 -7.09 -14.07
N LYS A 167 -11.43 -8.27 -14.19
CA LYS A 167 -11.48 -9.35 -13.20
C LYS A 167 -10.80 -9.00 -11.87
N ASP A 168 -9.64 -8.34 -11.88
CA ASP A 168 -8.91 -8.09 -10.61
C ASP A 168 -9.66 -7.05 -9.77
N TYR A 169 -10.25 -6.04 -10.43
CA TYR A 169 -11.16 -5.09 -9.78
C TYR A 169 -12.36 -5.75 -9.11
N PHE A 170 -12.96 -6.74 -9.76
CA PHE A 170 -14.06 -7.51 -9.20
C PHE A 170 -13.63 -8.28 -7.95
N PHE A 171 -12.44 -8.91 -7.96
CA PHE A 171 -11.91 -9.63 -6.80
C PHE A 171 -11.64 -8.71 -5.60
N TYR A 172 -11.01 -7.55 -5.81
CA TYR A 172 -10.77 -6.58 -4.73
C TYR A 172 -12.08 -6.08 -4.10
N SER A 173 -13.09 -5.83 -4.92
CA SER A 173 -14.41 -5.38 -4.44
C SER A 173 -15.11 -6.48 -3.65
N LEU A 174 -15.03 -7.73 -4.13
CA LEU A 174 -15.62 -8.90 -3.46
C LEU A 174 -14.97 -9.18 -2.10
N GLN A 175 -13.65 -9.00 -1.99
CA GLN A 175 -12.93 -9.14 -0.73
C GLN A 175 -13.45 -8.18 0.34
N ARG A 176 -13.64 -6.91 0.00
CA ARG A 176 -14.13 -5.89 0.93
C ARG A 176 -15.55 -6.20 1.38
N PHE A 177 -16.40 -6.62 0.45
CA PHE A 177 -17.76 -7.04 0.76
C PHE A 177 -17.79 -8.27 1.67
N TYR A 178 -16.92 -9.24 1.43
CA TYR A 178 -16.79 -10.46 2.24
C TYR A 178 -16.47 -10.14 3.71
N TRP A 179 -15.46 -9.30 3.97
CA TRP A 179 -15.09 -8.93 5.34
C TRP A 179 -16.19 -8.14 6.05
N LEU A 180 -16.92 -7.29 5.34
CA LEU A 180 -18.11 -6.62 5.87
C LEU A 180 -19.19 -7.64 6.24
N LEU A 181 -19.48 -8.60 5.36
CA LEU A 181 -20.47 -9.65 5.60
C LEU A 181 -20.11 -10.49 6.83
N ILE A 182 -18.84 -10.89 6.96
CA ILE A 182 -18.35 -11.63 8.13
C ILE A 182 -18.52 -10.82 9.42
N THR A 183 -18.26 -9.52 9.37
CA THR A 183 -18.45 -8.65 10.53
C THR A 183 -19.92 -8.57 10.94
N VAL A 184 -20.84 -8.46 9.96
CA VAL A 184 -22.29 -8.46 10.21
C VAL A 184 -22.74 -9.80 10.81
N ILE A 185 -22.27 -10.92 10.27
CA ILE A 185 -22.56 -12.27 10.81
C ILE A 185 -22.01 -12.40 12.23
N TYR A 186 -20.76 -11.98 12.47
CA TYR A 186 -20.14 -11.98 13.79
C TYR A 186 -20.97 -11.19 14.80
N LEU A 187 -21.39 -9.97 14.46
CA LEU A 187 -22.19 -9.15 15.34
C LEU A 187 -23.56 -9.80 15.60
N ALA A 188 -24.26 -10.26 14.56
CA ALA A 188 -25.54 -10.93 14.71
C ALA A 188 -25.44 -12.14 15.65
N VAL A 189 -24.46 -13.03 15.42
CA VAL A 189 -24.26 -14.22 16.27
C VAL A 189 -23.85 -13.82 17.69
N SER A 190 -22.96 -12.83 17.85
CA SER A 190 -22.49 -12.38 19.18
C SER A 190 -23.61 -11.77 20.01
N PHE A 191 -24.48 -10.97 19.39
CA PHE A 191 -25.62 -10.35 20.07
C PHE A 191 -26.71 -11.38 20.41
N LEU A 192 -27.00 -12.34 19.53
CA LEU A 192 -27.99 -13.38 19.82
C LEU A 192 -27.54 -14.36 20.90
N THR A 193 -26.25 -14.72 20.91
CA THR A 193 -25.72 -15.76 21.81
C THR A 193 -25.15 -15.21 23.11
N HIS A 194 -24.88 -13.90 23.17
CA HIS A 194 -24.10 -13.25 24.22
C HIS A 194 -22.73 -13.92 24.51
N ALA A 195 -22.28 -14.83 23.64
CA ALA A 195 -21.08 -15.63 23.80
C ALA A 195 -19.88 -14.99 23.09
N TRP A 196 -19.58 -13.74 23.46
CA TRP A 196 -18.51 -12.93 22.88
C TRP A 196 -17.14 -13.64 22.89
N HIS A 197 -16.90 -14.45 23.92
CA HIS A 197 -15.69 -15.24 24.12
C HIS A 197 -15.50 -16.41 23.14
N ILE A 198 -16.55 -16.85 22.44
CA ILE A 198 -16.50 -17.93 21.42
C ILE A 198 -16.67 -17.36 20.02
N SER A 199 -17.54 -16.36 19.86
CA SER A 199 -17.90 -15.76 18.59
C SER A 199 -16.72 -15.24 17.74
N TRP A 200 -15.60 -14.87 18.36
CA TRP A 200 -14.41 -14.41 17.63
C TRP A 200 -13.82 -15.48 16.70
N LEU A 201 -14.09 -16.77 16.93
CA LEU A 201 -13.69 -17.86 16.04
C LEU A 201 -14.25 -17.71 14.61
N ILE A 202 -15.35 -16.96 14.45
CA ILE A 202 -15.93 -16.64 13.13
C ILE A 202 -14.90 -15.91 12.25
N PHE A 203 -14.05 -15.04 12.83
CA PHE A 203 -13.00 -14.36 12.07
C PHE A 203 -11.90 -15.33 11.60
N MET A 204 -11.52 -16.32 12.42
CA MET A 204 -10.56 -17.34 12.02
C MET A 204 -11.11 -18.22 10.90
N SER A 205 -12.36 -18.67 11.02
CA SER A 205 -13.04 -19.41 9.96
C SER A 205 -13.19 -18.57 8.68
N GLY A 206 -13.50 -17.29 8.84
CA GLY A 206 -13.58 -16.34 7.73
C GLY A 206 -12.26 -16.19 6.97
N ALA A 207 -11.16 -16.00 7.68
CA ALA A 207 -9.85 -15.94 7.06
C ALA A 207 -9.51 -17.21 6.27
N ALA A 208 -9.83 -18.39 6.81
CA ALA A 208 -9.61 -19.67 6.15
C ALA A 208 -10.45 -19.83 4.88
N ILE A 209 -11.74 -19.48 4.94
CA ILE A 209 -12.65 -19.52 3.78
C ILE A 209 -12.17 -18.59 2.67
N TRP A 210 -11.71 -17.38 3.01
CA TRP A 210 -11.17 -16.44 2.02
C TRP A 210 -9.97 -17.01 1.26
N GLN A 211 -9.06 -17.69 1.96
CA GLN A 211 -7.90 -18.33 1.33
C GLN A 211 -8.32 -19.46 0.38
N GLY A 212 -9.32 -20.25 0.75
CA GLY A 212 -9.90 -21.27 -0.12
C GLY A 212 -10.50 -20.69 -1.40
N ILE A 213 -11.29 -19.62 -1.29
CA ILE A 213 -11.87 -18.90 -2.42
C ILE A 213 -10.77 -18.39 -3.35
N LYS A 214 -9.74 -17.73 -2.79
CA LYS A 214 -8.59 -17.21 -3.55
C LYS A 214 -7.88 -18.31 -4.33
N LEU A 215 -7.63 -19.47 -3.70
CA LEU A 215 -6.95 -20.60 -4.32
C LEU A 215 -7.76 -21.19 -5.48
N ILE A 216 -9.08 -21.35 -5.30
CA ILE A 216 -9.98 -21.85 -6.34
C ILE A 216 -9.97 -20.91 -7.56
N ILE A 217 -10.06 -19.61 -7.33
CA ILE A 217 -10.04 -18.60 -8.39
C ILE A 217 -8.73 -18.66 -9.18
N ILE A 218 -7.60 -18.72 -8.49
CA ILE A 218 -6.27 -18.82 -9.13
C ILE A 218 -6.21 -20.07 -9.99
N PHE A 219 -6.64 -21.21 -9.45
CA PHE A 219 -6.66 -22.49 -10.17
C PHE A 219 -7.53 -22.45 -11.44
N PHE A 220 -8.72 -21.84 -11.37
CA PHE A 220 -9.58 -21.69 -12.54
C PHE A 220 -9.03 -20.72 -13.59
N ASN A 221 -8.31 -19.68 -13.17
CA ASN A 221 -7.74 -18.71 -14.09
C ASN A 221 -6.52 -19.29 -14.82
N ASP A 222 -5.67 -20.05 -14.12
CA ASP A 222 -4.51 -20.75 -14.68
C ASP A 222 -4.91 -21.79 -15.75
N LYS A 223 -5.99 -22.55 -15.49
CA LYS A 223 -6.54 -23.50 -16.47
C LYS A 223 -7.06 -22.82 -17.74
N LYS A 224 -7.51 -21.56 -17.67
CA LYS A 224 -8.06 -20.82 -18.81
C LYS A 224 -6.98 -20.23 -19.71
N GLU A 225 -5.80 -19.94 -19.17
CA GLU A 225 -4.64 -19.48 -19.94
C GLU A 225 -3.93 -20.64 -20.66
N ASN A 226 -3.85 -21.83 -20.06
CA ASN A 226 -3.24 -23.03 -20.68
C ASN A 226 -4.05 -23.67 -21.84
N ILE A 227 -5.23 -23.14 -22.18
CA ILE A 227 -6.11 -23.65 -23.26
C ILE A 227 -6.13 -22.69 -24.47
N ARG A 228 -5.48 -21.53 -24.38
CA ARG A 228 -5.30 -20.57 -25.50
C ARG A 228 -3.89 -20.64 -26.04
#